data_AF-A0A1M7CR16-F1
#
_entry.id   AF-A0A1M7CR16-F1
#
_cell.length_a   1.000
_cell.length_b   1.000
_cell.length_c   1.000
_cell.angle_alpha   90.00
_cell.angle_beta   90.00
_cell.angle_gamma   90.00
#
_symmetry.space_group_name_H-M   'P 1'
#
loop_
_entity.id
_entity.type
_entity.pdbx_description
1 polymer ?
#
loop_
_entity_poly.entity_id
_entity_poly.type
_entity_poly.pdbx_seq_one_letter_code
_entity_poly.pdbx_strand_id
1 'polypeptide(L)'
;MKYKYHLRPGYKSQNLLIEIFNGAENEDFFSDFFNTIIEINPKFEKVNELWMNDEYLFEITSDIGSFSISKDIWDLVFIMSEDHQECISKINLLLLKNQKFQKIEVNFEDYK
;
A
#
# COMPACT_ATOMS: atom_id res chain seq x y z
N MET A 1 2.64 12.98 -12.43
CA MET A 1 2.45 11.88 -11.48
C MET A 1 3.46 12.05 -10.36
N LYS A 2 2.99 11.98 -9.11
CA LYS A 2 3.76 12.27 -7.88
C LYS A 2 4.30 10.98 -7.24
N TYR A 3 3.58 9.87 -7.37
CA TYR A 3 3.92 8.57 -6.78
C TYR A 3 4.01 7.50 -7.86
N LYS A 4 4.96 6.58 -7.75
CA LYS A 4 5.03 5.38 -8.60
C LYS A 4 4.91 4.14 -7.74
N TYR A 5 4.19 3.15 -8.27
CA TYR A 5 3.93 1.93 -7.53
C TYR A 5 3.88 0.68 -8.39
N HIS A 6 4.06 -0.47 -7.74
CA HIS A 6 3.83 -1.79 -8.29
C HIS A 6 2.63 -2.44 -7.62
N LEU A 7 1.83 -3.16 -8.40
CA LEU A 7 0.98 -4.23 -7.88
C LEU A 7 1.68 -5.54 -8.22
N ARG A 8 2.07 -6.31 -7.20
CA ARG A 8 2.88 -7.50 -7.40
C ARG A 8 2.70 -8.53 -6.29
N PRO A 9 3.10 -9.78 -6.50
CA PRO A 9 3.17 -10.76 -5.41
C PRO A 9 4.20 -10.34 -4.34
N GLY A 10 3.94 -10.74 -3.11
CA GLY A 10 4.98 -10.84 -2.08
C GLY A 10 6.02 -11.89 -2.48
N TYR A 11 7.25 -11.75 -1.99
CA TYR A 11 8.30 -12.72 -2.30
C TYR A 11 7.93 -14.11 -1.79
N LYS A 12 7.98 -15.12 -2.65
CA LYS A 12 7.54 -16.50 -2.36
C LYS A 12 6.08 -16.60 -1.86
N SER A 13 5.26 -15.62 -2.22
CA SER A 13 3.85 -15.56 -1.84
C SER A 13 2.97 -15.44 -3.08
N GLN A 14 1.76 -15.98 -3.00
CA GLN A 14 0.73 -15.74 -4.02
C GLN A 14 -0.12 -14.50 -3.70
N ASN A 15 0.00 -13.96 -2.49
CA ASN A 15 -0.71 -12.76 -2.09
C ASN A 15 -0.10 -11.54 -2.76
N LEU A 16 -0.95 -10.71 -3.34
CA LEU A 16 -0.59 -9.42 -3.90
C LEU A 16 -0.40 -8.39 -2.79
N LEU A 17 0.49 -7.45 -3.07
CA LEU A 17 0.70 -6.22 -2.32
C LEU A 17 0.86 -5.05 -3.27
N ILE A 18 0.66 -3.85 -2.75
CA ILE A 18 1.02 -2.61 -3.43
C ILE A 18 2.33 -2.10 -2.80
N GLU A 19 3.33 -1.87 -3.65
CA GLU A 19 4.60 -1.28 -3.26
C GLU A 19 4.70 0.12 -3.86
N ILE A 20 4.73 1.15 -3.02
CA ILE A 20 5.10 2.51 -3.43
C ILE A 20 6.62 2.60 -3.28
N PHE A 21 7.32 2.67 -4.41
CA PHE A 21 8.79 2.69 -4.45
C PHE A 21 9.36 4.07 -4.79
N ASN A 22 8.51 5.06 -5.05
CA ASN A 22 8.92 6.42 -5.33
C ASN A 22 7.83 7.44 -4.95
N GLY A 23 8.22 8.49 -4.25
CA GLY A 23 7.39 9.64 -3.87
C GLY A 23 6.82 9.57 -2.46
N ALA A 24 6.96 8.45 -1.75
CA ALA A 24 6.43 8.30 -0.39
C ALA A 24 7.28 9.00 0.69
N GLU A 25 8.45 9.52 0.33
CA GLU A 25 9.24 10.47 1.13
C GLU A 25 8.55 11.84 1.28
N ASN A 26 7.55 12.13 0.43
CA ASN A 26 6.83 13.39 0.46
C ASN A 26 5.92 13.49 1.69
N GLU A 27 5.96 14.62 2.41
CA GLU A 27 5.15 14.86 3.61
C GLU A 27 3.63 14.70 3.37
N ASP A 28 3.14 14.98 2.16
CA ASP A 28 1.72 14.83 1.84
C ASP A 28 1.31 13.38 1.49
N PHE A 29 2.25 12.43 1.44
CA PHE A 29 2.01 11.08 0.91
C PHE A 29 0.78 10.42 1.54
N PHE A 30 0.73 10.36 2.89
CA PHE A 30 -0.39 9.74 3.58
C PHE A 30 -1.71 10.47 3.33
N SER A 31 -1.70 11.81 3.35
CA SER A 31 -2.89 12.61 3.04
C SER A 31 -3.40 12.31 1.63
N ASP A 32 -2.50 12.29 0.63
CA ASP A 32 -2.84 11.98 -0.75
C ASP A 32 -3.35 10.55 -0.92
N PHE A 33 -2.71 9.58 -0.25
CA PHE A 33 -3.12 8.18 -0.27
C PHE A 33 -4.50 7.99 0.35
N PHE A 34 -4.74 8.47 1.57
CA PHE A 34 -6.02 8.33 2.25
C PHE A 34 -7.16 9.07 1.55
N ASN A 35 -6.90 10.25 0.97
CA ASN A 35 -7.87 10.92 0.13
C ASN A 35 -8.21 10.12 -1.14
N THR A 36 -7.26 9.36 -1.68
CA THR A 36 -7.49 8.50 -2.85
C THR A 36 -8.36 7.29 -2.52
N ILE A 37 -8.21 6.75 -1.31
CA ILE A 37 -8.97 5.59 -0.85
C ILE A 37 -10.16 5.97 0.03
N ILE A 38 -10.56 7.24 0.06
CA ILE A 38 -11.63 7.70 0.97
C ILE A 38 -12.97 6.99 0.71
N GLU A 39 -13.21 6.54 -0.53
CA GLU A 39 -14.42 5.82 -0.94
C GLU A 39 -14.63 4.48 -0.21
N ILE A 40 -13.59 3.91 0.40
CA ILE A 40 -13.69 2.66 1.16
C ILE A 40 -13.78 2.90 2.68
N ASN A 41 -13.91 4.16 3.11
CA ASN A 41 -14.03 4.56 4.51
C ASN A 41 -12.95 3.95 5.43
N PRO A 42 -11.65 4.19 5.15
CA PRO A 42 -10.56 3.64 5.96
C PRO A 42 -10.58 4.21 7.39
N LYS A 43 -10.37 3.34 8.37
CA LYS A 43 -10.31 3.66 9.81
C LYS A 43 -9.05 3.09 10.41
N PHE A 44 -8.28 3.94 11.09
CA PHE A 44 -7.09 3.49 11.82
C PHE A 44 -7.50 2.74 13.08
N GLU A 45 -7.05 1.49 13.19
CA GLU A 45 -7.24 0.69 14.40
C GLU A 45 -6.02 0.82 15.32
N LYS A 46 -4.82 0.72 14.73
CA LYS A 46 -3.58 0.64 15.50
C LYS A 46 -2.40 1.18 14.72
N VAL A 47 -1.46 1.78 15.44
CA VAL A 47 -0.11 2.05 14.96
C VAL A 47 0.84 1.20 15.79
N ASN A 48 1.64 0.38 15.11
CA ASN A 48 2.73 -0.38 15.71
C ASN A 48 4.05 0.19 15.22
N GLU A 49 4.91 0.59 16.15
CA GLU A 49 6.30 0.91 15.84
C GLU A 49 7.09 -0.41 15.87
N LEU A 50 7.49 -0.89 14.70
CA LEU A 50 8.30 -2.10 14.56
C LEU A 50 9.76 -1.72 14.69
N TRP A 51 10.15 -1.35 15.91
CA TRP A 51 11.49 -0.87 16.29
C TRP A 51 12.64 -1.78 15.85
N MET A 52 12.40 -3.10 15.68
CA MET A 52 13.43 -4.03 15.20
C MET A 52 13.71 -3.92 13.69
N ASN A 53 12.77 -3.37 12.92
CA ASN A 53 12.83 -3.29 11.46
C ASN A 53 12.98 -1.85 10.96
N ASP A 54 12.99 -0.85 11.86
CA ASP A 54 12.91 0.57 11.51
C ASP A 54 11.68 0.88 10.63
N GLU A 55 10.52 0.33 11.00
CA GLU A 55 9.27 0.47 10.24
C GLU A 55 8.10 0.95 11.11
N TYR A 56 7.23 1.76 10.52
CA TYR A 56 5.90 2.04 11.06
C TYR A 56 4.87 1.15 10.37
N LEU A 57 4.08 0.43 11.16
CA LEU A 57 2.98 -0.40 10.68
C LEU A 57 1.63 0.18 11.13
N PHE A 58 0.79 0.54 10.17
CA PHE A 58 -0.56 1.02 10.38
C PHE A 58 -1.55 -0.10 10.07
N GLU A 59 -2.39 -0.46 11.05
CA GLU A 59 -3.49 -1.41 10.87
C GLU A 59 -4.79 -0.65 10.60
N ILE A 60 -5.46 -0.97 9.50
CA ILE A 60 -6.60 -0.22 8.99
C ILE A 60 -7.77 -1.18 8.69
N THR A 61 -8.96 -0.80 9.13
CA THR A 61 -10.22 -1.42 8.72
C THR A 61 -10.93 -0.52 7.71
N SER A 62 -11.76 -1.12 6.84
CA SER A 62 -12.49 -0.41 5.81
C SER A 62 -13.77 -1.17 5.44
N ASP A 63 -14.65 -0.58 4.64
CA ASP A 63 -15.88 -1.22 4.18
C ASP A 63 -15.63 -2.47 3.31
N ILE A 64 -14.41 -2.63 2.80
CA ILE A 64 -14.01 -3.75 1.95
C ILE A 64 -13.14 -4.79 2.66
N GLY A 65 -12.89 -4.61 3.96
CA GLY A 65 -12.05 -5.48 4.78
C GLY A 65 -10.85 -4.75 5.40
N SER A 66 -9.94 -5.51 5.98
CA SER A 66 -8.76 -4.98 6.68
C SER A 66 -7.50 -5.06 5.82
N PHE A 67 -6.61 -4.09 6.01
CA PHE A 67 -5.30 -4.05 5.38
C PHE A 67 -4.31 -3.31 6.28
N SER A 68 -3.03 -3.51 6.02
CA SER A 68 -1.95 -2.83 6.72
C SER A 68 -1.12 -1.99 5.76
N ILE A 69 -0.50 -0.93 6.30
CA ILE A 69 0.50 -0.12 5.60
C ILE A 69 1.78 -0.19 6.41
N SER A 70 2.85 -0.75 5.86
CA SER A 70 4.19 -0.60 6.40
C SER A 70 4.92 0.51 5.65
N LYS A 71 5.59 1.41 6.38
CA LYS A 71 6.54 2.38 5.82
C LYS A 71 7.89 2.20 6.51
N ASP A 72 8.93 1.98 5.71
CA ASP A 72 10.30 1.87 6.19
C ASP A 72 11.07 3.22 6.16
N ILE A 73 12.29 3.19 6.68
CA ILE A 73 13.24 4.32 6.65
C ILE A 73 13.80 4.65 5.26
N TRP A 74 13.61 3.77 4.27
CA TRP A 74 14.01 4.00 2.88
C TRP A 74 12.88 4.59 2.04
N ASP A 75 11.80 5.02 2.71
CA ASP A 75 10.59 5.57 2.11
C ASP A 75 9.87 4.58 1.17
N LEU A 76 10.09 3.27 1.35
CA LEU A 76 9.25 2.26 0.73
C LEU A 76 7.98 2.11 1.55
N VAL A 77 6.85 2.01 0.84
CA VAL A 77 5.56 1.76 1.47
C VAL A 77 4.94 0.50 0.89
N PHE A 78 4.59 -0.42 1.77
CA PHE A 78 3.92 -1.68 1.42
C PHE A 78 2.50 -1.67 1.98
N ILE A 79 1.52 -1.85 1.10
CA ILE A 79 0.12 -2.04 1.47
C ILE A 79 -0.23 -3.51 1.25
N MET A 80 -0.63 -4.18 2.33
CA MET A 80 -0.79 -5.63 2.38
C MET A 80 -2.11 -6.00 3.04
N SER A 81 -2.65 -7.16 2.69
CA SER A 81 -3.82 -7.72 3.37
C SER A 81 -3.68 -9.23 3.37
N GLU A 82 -3.62 -9.83 4.56
CA GLU A 82 -3.45 -11.29 4.68
C GLU A 82 -4.73 -12.02 4.33
N ASP A 83 -5.85 -11.60 4.93
CA ASP A 83 -7.14 -12.29 4.82
C ASP A 83 -8.08 -11.71 3.76
N HIS A 84 -7.81 -10.51 3.23
CA HIS A 84 -8.73 -9.78 2.35
C HIS A 84 -8.03 -9.28 1.07
N GLN A 85 -7.54 -10.19 0.23
CA GLN A 85 -6.84 -9.84 -1.03
C GLN A 85 -7.67 -8.98 -2.01
N GLU A 86 -9.00 -9.02 -1.92
CA GLU A 86 -9.88 -8.11 -2.65
C GLU A 86 -9.63 -6.63 -2.28
N CYS A 87 -9.20 -6.34 -1.05
CA CYS A 87 -8.79 -5.00 -0.61
C CYS A 87 -7.68 -4.45 -1.50
N ILE A 88 -6.63 -5.24 -1.74
CA ILE A 88 -5.48 -4.84 -2.54
C ILE A 88 -5.88 -4.55 -3.98
N SER A 89 -6.73 -5.40 -4.55
CA SER A 89 -7.28 -5.21 -5.89
C SER A 89 -8.10 -3.92 -5.98
N LYS A 90 -8.94 -3.64 -4.98
CA LYS A 90 -9.77 -2.43 -4.96
C LYS A 90 -8.96 -1.16 -4.75
N ILE A 91 -7.98 -1.17 -3.84
CA ILE A 91 -7.06 -0.05 -3.64
C ILE A 91 -6.32 0.25 -4.94
N ASN A 92 -5.78 -0.78 -5.62
CA ASN A 92 -5.13 -0.59 -6.92
C ASN A 92 -6.05 0.08 -7.95
N LEU A 93 -7.33 -0.31 -8.01
CA LEU A 93 -8.30 0.33 -8.92
C LEU A 93 -8.55 1.81 -8.57
N LEU A 94 -8.49 2.18 -7.30
CA LEU A 94 -8.61 3.58 -6.85
C LEU A 94 -7.36 4.38 -7.21
N LEU A 95 -6.16 3.81 -6.98
CA LEU A 95 -4.90 4.44 -7.37
C LEU A 95 -4.81 4.67 -8.87
N LEU A 96 -5.21 3.71 -9.70
CA LEU A 96 -5.22 3.85 -11.17
C LEU A 96 -6.07 5.03 -11.68
N LYS A 97 -7.13 5.42 -10.94
CA LYS A 97 -7.99 6.55 -11.30
C LYS A 97 -7.42 7.90 -10.87
N ASN A 98 -6.47 7.91 -9.95
CA ASN A 98 -5.91 9.14 -9.41
C ASN A 98 -4.63 9.54 -10.17
N GLN A 99 -4.63 10.73 -10.76
CA GLN A 99 -3.52 11.27 -11.56
C GLN A 99 -2.20 11.44 -10.77
N LYS A 100 -2.25 11.41 -9.43
CA LYS A 100 -1.06 11.44 -8.58
C LYS A 100 -0.28 10.12 -8.64
N PHE A 101 -0.93 9.00 -8.90
CA PHE A 101 -0.31 7.67 -8.86
C PHE A 101 -0.07 7.11 -10.27
N GLN A 102 1.09 6.49 -10.46
CA GLN A 102 1.46 5.79 -11.68
C GLN A 102 1.79 4.33 -11.37
N LYS A 103 1.02 3.40 -11.95
CA LYS A 103 1.38 1.98 -11.91
C LYS A 103 2.52 1.72 -12.90
N ILE A 104 3.56 1.04 -12.42
CA ILE A 104 4.62 0.48 -13.25
C ILE A 104 4.47 -1.04 -13.23
N GLU A 105 4.33 -1.65 -14.41
CA GLU A 105 4.19 -3.10 -14.52
C GLU A 105 5.49 -3.82 -14.18
N VAL A 106 5.38 -5.00 -13.58
CA VAL A 106 6.50 -5.88 -13.24
C VAL A 106 6.22 -7.30 -13.70
N ASN A 107 7.29 -8.08 -13.89
CA ASN A 107 7.16 -9.50 -14.17
C ASN A 107 6.93 -10.27 -12.86
N PHE A 108 5.78 -10.95 -12.74
CA PHE A 108 5.44 -11.69 -11.52
C PHE A 108 6.36 -12.90 -11.28
N GLU A 109 7.03 -13.41 -12.31
CA GLU A 109 8.01 -14.50 -12.17
C GLU A 109 9.24 -14.10 -11.35
N ASP A 110 9.55 -12.81 -11.25
CA ASP A 110 10.69 -12.29 -10.50
C ASP A 110 10.50 -12.44 -8.97
N TYR A 111 9.29 -12.83 -8.53
CA TYR A 111 8.89 -12.91 -7.11
C TYR A 111 8.67 -14.36 -6.62
N LYS A 112 9.02 -15.36 -7.43
CA LYS A 112 8.88 -16.79 -7.10
C LYS A 112 10.06 -17.35 -6.30
#